data_AF-A0A8T4LN99-F1
#
_entry.id   AF-A0A8T4LN99-F1
#
_cell.length_a   1.000
_cell.length_b   1.000
_cell.length_c   1.000
_cell.angle_alpha   90.00
_cell.angle_beta   90.00
_cell.angle_gamma   90.00
#
_symmetry.space_group_name_H-M   'P 1'
#
loop_
_entity.id
_entity.type
_entity.pdbx_description
1 polymer ?
#
loop_
_entity_poly.entity_id
_entity_poly.type
_entity_poly.pdbx_seq_one_letter_code
_entity_poly.pdbx_strand_id
1 'polypeptide(L)'
;MSQASKHVEWCLNKANKEIEECKKLGKRPKHRGLLKNNPDLEEAKKHMAKAEHNLSGITRFKEIGFSDWSMSAGFYCIYHCFLAIAAKFGYESANQTCTISLMRFLKETNKIQLDEKFIELLEYEEMEGIKEYSVIDLREDYTYGVQISVKDEAKINELKKICKELVDITKEIIYK
;
A
#
# COMPACT_ATOMS: atom_id res chain seq x y z
N MET A 1 -11.84 -7.24 21.26
CA MET A 1 -11.05 -6.52 20.23
C MET A 1 -10.62 -7.52 19.16
N SER A 2 -10.86 -7.21 17.89
CA SER A 2 -10.38 -8.03 16.76
C SER A 2 -8.86 -8.00 16.66
N GLN A 3 -8.27 -8.92 15.89
CA GLN A 3 -6.83 -8.94 15.64
C GLN A 3 -6.36 -7.66 14.94
N ALA A 4 -7.11 -7.18 13.93
CA ALA A 4 -6.78 -5.93 13.25
C ALA A 4 -6.82 -4.72 14.20
N SER A 5 -7.81 -4.65 15.10
CA SER A 5 -7.89 -3.59 16.11
C SER A 5 -6.67 -3.57 17.04
N LYS A 6 -6.18 -4.74 17.48
CA LYS A 6 -4.97 -4.84 18.32
C LYS A 6 -3.72 -4.41 17.56
N HIS A 7 -3.60 -4.76 16.28
CA HIS A 7 -2.46 -4.35 15.45
C HIS A 7 -2.47 -2.85 15.16
N VAL A 8 -3.64 -2.24 14.90
CA VAL A 8 -3.76 -0.78 14.74
C VAL A 8 -3.34 -0.06 16.01
N GLU A 9 -3.78 -0.52 17.19
CA GLU A 9 -3.36 0.03 18.48
C GLU A 9 -1.84 -0.07 18.67
N TRP A 10 -1.24 -1.22 18.36
CA TRP A 10 0.21 -1.39 18.40
C TRP A 10 0.93 -0.42 17.45
N CYS A 11 0.43 -0.25 16.22
CA CYS A 11 1.00 0.67 15.24
C CYS A 11 0.94 2.13 15.69
N LEU A 12 -0.15 2.55 16.34
CA LEU A 12 -0.30 3.89 16.92
C LEU A 12 0.68 4.09 18.08
N ASN A 13 0.75 3.13 19.00
CA ASN A 13 1.65 3.19 20.15
C ASN A 13 3.12 3.21 19.72
N LYS A 14 3.49 2.43 18.70
CA LYS A 14 4.82 2.44 18.11
C LYS A 14 5.19 3.82 17.57
N ALA A 15 4.30 4.46 16.81
CA ALA A 15 4.56 5.77 16.25
C ALA A 15 4.75 6.85 17.34
N ASN A 16 3.86 6.85 18.34
CA ASN A 16 3.97 7.76 19.48
C ASN A 16 5.30 7.59 20.21
N LYS A 17 5.71 6.34 20.49
CA LYS A 17 6.99 6.06 21.14
C LYS A 17 8.19 6.59 20.35
N GLU A 18 8.25 6.29 19.05
CA GLU A 18 9.37 6.72 18.19
C GLU A 18 9.43 8.26 18.05
N ILE A 19 8.28 8.94 18.00
CA ILE A 19 8.22 10.40 17.97
C ILE A 19 8.71 11.02 19.28
N GLU A 20 8.27 10.50 20.42
CA GLU A 20 8.72 10.99 21.73
C GLU A 20 10.23 10.76 21.93
N GLU A 21 10.77 9.63 21.46
CA GLU A 21 12.21 9.38 21.43
C GLU A 21 12.96 10.40 20.55
N CYS A 22 12.44 10.70 19.34
CA CYS A 22 13.03 11.72 18.48
C CYS A 22 13.04 13.11 19.15
N LYS A 23 11.93 13.50 19.79
CA LYS A 23 11.82 14.78 20.51
C LYS A 23 12.83 14.89 21.65
N LYS A 24 12.98 13.83 22.45
CA LYS A 24 13.97 13.77 23.55
C LYS A 24 15.40 13.94 23.05
N LEU A 25 15.69 13.47 21.84
CA LEU A 25 17.00 13.59 21.20
C LEU A 25 17.18 14.90 20.42
N GLY A 26 16.22 15.83 20.44
CA GLY A 26 16.26 17.07 19.66
C GLY A 26 16.24 16.83 18.14
N LYS A 27 15.75 15.67 17.70
CA LYS A 27 15.67 15.28 16.28
C LYS A 27 14.29 15.58 15.71
N ARG A 28 14.23 15.77 14.39
CA ARG A 28 12.96 15.85 13.67
C ARG A 28 12.13 14.59 13.94
N PRO A 29 10.84 14.72 14.32
CA PRO A 29 9.95 13.58 14.51
C PRO A 29 9.90 12.68 13.28
N LYS A 30 10.11 11.38 13.50
CA LYS A 30 9.94 10.32 12.50
C LYS A 30 9.28 9.14 13.17
N HIS A 31 8.46 8.41 12.44
CA HIS A 31 7.85 7.17 12.90
C HIS A 31 7.80 6.13 11.78
N ARG A 32 7.65 4.87 12.17
CA ARG A 32 7.44 3.69 11.35
C ARG A 32 6.21 2.95 11.87
N GLY A 33 5.11 3.68 12.05
CA GLY A 33 3.84 3.17 12.58
C GLY A 33 2.65 3.87 11.93
N LEU A 34 1.54 3.98 12.67
CA LEU A 34 0.39 4.81 12.29
C LEU A 34 0.35 6.08 13.13
N LEU A 35 0.00 7.20 12.51
CA LEU A 35 -0.42 8.40 13.23
C LEU A 35 -1.90 8.65 12.99
N LYS A 36 -2.61 9.01 14.04
CA LYS A 36 -3.99 9.45 13.95
C LYS A 36 -4.01 10.96 13.73
N ASN A 37 -4.49 11.37 12.57
CA ASN A 37 -4.64 12.76 12.16
C ASN A 37 -6.12 13.08 11.91
N ASN A 38 -6.41 14.31 11.50
CA ASN A 38 -7.71 14.63 10.91
C ASN A 38 -7.80 14.06 9.49
N PRO A 39 -9.00 13.67 9.02
CA PRO A 39 -9.24 13.38 7.61
C PRO A 39 -8.65 14.45 6.70
N ASP A 40 -7.84 14.04 5.72
CA ASP A 40 -7.20 14.93 4.76
C ASP A 40 -7.52 14.48 3.34
N LEU A 41 -8.50 15.15 2.73
CA LEU A 41 -8.95 14.87 1.38
C LEU A 41 -7.93 15.30 0.32
N GLU A 42 -7.18 16.37 0.57
CA GLU A 42 -6.18 16.85 -0.38
C GLU A 42 -4.97 15.92 -0.42
N GLU A 43 -4.52 15.42 0.72
CA GLU A 43 -3.48 14.40 0.77
C GLU A 43 -3.96 13.07 0.14
N ALA A 44 -5.22 12.68 0.39
CA ALA A 44 -5.82 11.52 -0.27
C ALA A 44 -5.79 11.66 -1.81
N LYS A 45 -6.14 12.83 -2.35
CA LYS A 45 -6.07 13.12 -3.80
C LYS A 45 -4.64 13.07 -4.34
N LYS A 46 -3.64 13.55 -3.60
CA LYS A 46 -2.22 13.45 -4.02
C LYS A 46 -1.77 12.00 -4.10
N HIS A 47 -2.12 11.17 -3.12
CA HIS A 47 -1.85 9.73 -3.19
C HIS A 47 -2.58 9.07 -4.36
N MET A 48 -3.83 9.46 -4.66
CA MET A 48 -4.53 8.98 -5.85
C MET A 48 -3.83 9.35 -7.15
N ALA A 49 -3.40 10.60 -7.30
CA ALA A 49 -2.63 11.02 -8.48
C ALA A 49 -1.34 10.19 -8.61
N LYS A 50 -0.69 9.86 -7.49
CA LYS A 50 0.50 8.98 -7.47
C LYS A 50 0.16 7.53 -7.82
N ALA A 51 -0.99 7.01 -7.40
CA ALA A 51 -1.46 5.68 -7.78
C ALA A 51 -1.72 5.60 -9.29
N GLU A 52 -2.42 6.58 -9.86
CA GLU A 52 -2.69 6.67 -11.32
C GLU A 52 -1.40 6.81 -12.15
N HIS A 53 -0.45 7.60 -11.64
CA HIS A 53 0.87 7.71 -12.25
C HIS A 53 1.59 6.35 -12.29
N ASN A 54 1.57 5.61 -11.18
CA ASN A 54 2.16 4.28 -11.11
C ASN A 54 1.41 3.26 -12.00
N LEU A 55 0.08 3.29 -12.05
CA LEU A 55 -0.73 2.48 -12.97
C LEU A 55 -0.32 2.69 -14.43
N SER A 56 -0.09 3.95 -14.82
CA SER A 56 0.42 4.29 -16.15
C SER A 56 1.84 3.74 -16.36
N GLY A 57 2.68 3.83 -15.32
CA GLY A 57 4.02 3.25 -15.27
C GLY A 57 4.08 1.77 -15.58
N ILE A 58 3.11 0.96 -15.11
CA ILE A 58 3.07 -0.49 -15.38
C ILE A 58 3.16 -0.79 -16.88
N THR A 59 2.39 -0.07 -17.70
CA THR A 59 2.42 -0.26 -19.16
C THR A 59 3.65 0.39 -19.77
N ARG A 60 3.97 1.61 -19.34
CA ARG A 60 5.05 2.39 -19.95
C ARG A 60 6.40 1.68 -19.81
N PHE A 61 6.73 1.19 -18.62
CA PHE A 61 7.99 0.51 -18.36
C PHE A 61 8.17 -0.74 -19.23
N LYS A 62 7.11 -1.53 -19.43
CA LYS A 62 7.12 -2.64 -20.38
C LYS A 62 7.44 -2.18 -21.81
N GLU A 63 6.74 -1.16 -22.32
CA GLU A 63 6.92 -0.67 -23.69
C GLU A 63 8.34 -0.17 -23.99
N ILE A 64 9.03 0.39 -22.98
CA ILE A 64 10.39 0.91 -23.15
C ILE A 64 11.48 -0.10 -22.77
N GLY A 65 11.13 -1.36 -22.51
CA GLY A 65 12.08 -2.45 -22.25
C GLY A 65 12.55 -2.59 -20.79
N PHE A 66 11.87 -1.94 -19.85
CA PHE A 66 12.14 -1.98 -18.41
C PHE A 66 11.04 -2.75 -17.66
N SER A 67 10.68 -3.94 -18.14
CA SER A 67 9.49 -4.65 -17.64
C SER A 67 9.60 -5.11 -16.18
N ASP A 68 10.80 -5.23 -15.62
CA ASP A 68 11.07 -5.37 -14.19
C ASP A 68 10.46 -4.23 -13.37
N TRP A 69 10.59 -2.98 -13.84
CA TRP A 69 10.02 -1.80 -13.18
C TRP A 69 8.49 -1.76 -13.21
N SER A 70 7.83 -2.52 -14.09
CA SER A 70 6.38 -2.66 -14.10
C SER A 70 5.86 -3.31 -12.81
N MET A 71 6.63 -4.21 -12.18
CA MET A 71 6.26 -4.84 -10.90
C MET A 71 6.32 -3.83 -9.76
N SER A 72 7.39 -3.04 -9.70
CA SER A 72 7.53 -1.94 -8.74
C SER A 72 6.44 -0.89 -8.91
N ALA A 73 6.09 -0.54 -10.15
CA ALA A 73 4.97 0.35 -10.42
C ALA A 73 3.64 -0.22 -9.92
N GLY A 74 3.38 -1.53 -10.11
CA GLY A 74 2.18 -2.17 -9.57
C GLY A 74 2.13 -2.15 -8.04
N PHE A 75 3.23 -2.50 -7.37
CA PHE A 75 3.35 -2.40 -5.91
C PHE A 75 2.99 -0.99 -5.42
N TYR A 76 3.64 0.04 -5.97
CA TYR A 76 3.41 1.42 -5.54
C TYR A 76 2.03 1.95 -5.93
N CYS A 77 1.42 1.43 -6.99
CA CYS A 77 0.03 1.73 -7.32
C CYS A 77 -0.90 1.26 -6.19
N ILE A 78 -0.79 -0.01 -5.77
CA ILE A 78 -1.60 -0.59 -4.70
C ILE A 78 -1.33 0.12 -3.37
N TYR A 79 -0.05 0.33 -3.03
CA TYR A 79 0.34 0.98 -1.79
C TYR A 79 -0.20 2.42 -1.70
N HIS A 80 -0.11 3.20 -2.78
CA HIS A 80 -0.67 4.55 -2.80
C HIS A 80 -2.20 4.58 -2.75
N CYS A 81 -2.90 3.57 -3.28
CA CYS A 81 -4.34 3.44 -3.05
C CYS A 81 -4.65 3.33 -1.55
N PHE A 82 -3.92 2.49 -0.82
CA PHE A 82 -4.14 2.32 0.62
C PHE A 82 -3.75 3.56 1.43
N LEU A 83 -2.68 4.26 1.05
CA LEU A 83 -2.32 5.54 1.68
C LEU A 83 -3.38 6.62 1.42
N ALA A 84 -3.99 6.64 0.24
CA ALA A 84 -5.08 7.56 -0.07
C ALA A 84 -6.32 7.30 0.82
N ILE A 85 -6.68 6.01 1.01
CA ILE A 85 -7.72 5.61 1.97
C ILE A 85 -7.33 6.04 3.39
N ALA A 86 -6.10 5.76 3.82
CA ALA A 86 -5.61 6.13 5.15
C ALA A 86 -5.78 7.64 5.41
N ALA A 87 -5.34 8.49 4.48
CA ALA A 87 -5.47 9.94 4.57
C ALA A 87 -6.94 10.39 4.67
N LYS A 88 -7.84 9.83 3.84
CA LYS A 88 -9.29 10.09 3.89
C LYS A 88 -9.90 9.78 5.26
N PHE A 89 -9.39 8.78 5.97
CA PHE A 89 -9.86 8.40 7.31
C PHE A 89 -9.05 8.99 8.47
N GLY A 90 -8.15 9.94 8.17
CA GLY A 90 -7.35 10.63 9.18
C GLY A 90 -6.27 9.74 9.78
N TYR A 91 -5.54 9.04 8.92
CA TYR A 91 -4.37 8.28 9.30
C TYR A 91 -3.21 8.60 8.37
N GLU A 92 -2.01 8.68 8.94
CA GLU A 92 -0.75 8.62 8.22
C GLU A 92 -0.10 7.28 8.53
N SER A 93 0.39 6.58 7.50
CA SER A 93 1.06 5.30 7.64
C SER A 93 2.46 5.36 7.04
N ALA A 94 3.45 4.91 7.81
CA ALA A 94 4.85 4.95 7.43
C ALA A 94 5.46 3.57 7.16
N ASN A 95 4.66 2.49 7.17
CA ASN A 95 5.11 1.16 6.76
C ASN A 95 3.96 0.29 6.25
N GLN A 96 4.31 -0.78 5.54
CA GLN A 96 3.37 -1.70 4.90
C GLN A 96 2.49 -2.46 5.90
N THR A 97 3.07 -3.11 6.93
CA THR A 97 2.33 -3.88 7.94
C THR A 97 1.23 -3.07 8.63
N CYS A 98 1.53 -1.82 8.97
CA CYS A 98 0.58 -0.90 9.59
C CYS A 98 -0.48 -0.42 8.60
N THR A 99 -0.13 -0.26 7.33
CA THR A 99 -1.08 0.07 6.26
C THR A 99 -2.10 -1.06 6.06
N ILE A 100 -1.64 -2.31 5.98
CA ILE A 100 -2.49 -3.52 5.87
C ILE A 100 -3.42 -3.63 7.08
N SER A 101 -2.86 -3.50 8.28
CA SER A 101 -3.62 -3.57 9.54
C SER A 101 -4.72 -2.51 9.58
N LEU A 102 -4.44 -1.30 9.08
CA LEU A 102 -5.44 -0.25 8.95
C LEU A 102 -6.53 -0.59 7.93
N MET A 103 -6.19 -1.12 6.76
CA MET A 103 -7.19 -1.52 5.75
C MET A 103 -8.14 -2.58 6.29
N ARG A 104 -7.60 -3.62 6.95
CA ARG A 104 -8.42 -4.65 7.62
C ARG A 104 -9.31 -4.04 8.69
N PHE A 105 -8.78 -3.17 9.54
CA PHE A 105 -9.57 -2.50 10.57
C PHE A 105 -10.71 -1.65 9.98
N LEU A 106 -10.45 -0.87 8.93
CA LEU A 106 -11.46 -0.05 8.26
C LEU A 106 -12.54 -0.92 7.58
N LYS A 107 -12.15 -2.06 7.00
CA LYS A 107 -13.07 -3.06 6.43
C LYS A 107 -13.93 -3.71 7.52
N GLU A 108 -13.32 -4.24 8.58
CA GLU A 108 -14.00 -4.88 9.72
C GLU A 108 -15.00 -3.93 10.40
N THR A 109 -14.69 -2.64 10.46
CA THR A 109 -15.55 -1.60 11.04
C THR A 109 -16.53 -0.99 10.03
N ASN A 110 -16.68 -1.59 8.84
CA ASN A 110 -17.57 -1.18 7.76
C ASN A 110 -17.37 0.27 7.29
N LYS A 111 -16.16 0.81 7.44
CA LYS A 111 -15.80 2.15 6.95
C LYS A 111 -15.46 2.15 5.47
N ILE A 112 -15.00 1.02 4.94
CA ILE A 112 -14.73 0.82 3.51
C ILE A 112 -15.30 -0.50 3.05
N GLN A 113 -15.66 -0.58 1.77
CA GLN A 113 -15.98 -1.81 1.07
C GLN A 113 -14.79 -2.16 0.18
N LEU A 114 -13.93 -3.06 0.65
CA LEU A 114 -12.72 -3.49 -0.04
C LEU A 114 -12.65 -5.02 0.02
N ASP A 115 -12.40 -5.66 -1.12
CA ASP A 115 -12.21 -7.12 -1.18
C ASP A 115 -10.88 -7.51 -0.51
N GLU A 116 -10.87 -8.64 0.22
CA GLU A 116 -9.68 -9.12 0.95
C GLU A 116 -8.53 -9.42 -0.01
N LYS A 117 -8.83 -9.85 -1.24
CA LYS A 117 -7.83 -10.11 -2.28
C LYS A 117 -6.88 -8.93 -2.49
N PHE A 118 -7.33 -7.69 -2.31
CA PHE A 118 -6.47 -6.51 -2.50
C PHE A 118 -5.50 -6.31 -1.34
N ILE A 119 -5.94 -6.65 -0.13
CA ILE A 119 -5.13 -6.54 1.09
C ILE A 119 -4.02 -7.59 1.04
N GLU A 120 -4.37 -8.81 0.64
CA GLU A 120 -3.46 -9.96 0.49
C GLU A 120 -2.32 -9.71 -0.52
N LEU A 121 -2.51 -8.87 -1.55
CA LEU A 121 -1.44 -8.52 -2.51
C LEU A 121 -0.25 -7.81 -1.87
N LEU A 122 -0.46 -7.17 -0.71
CA LEU A 122 0.58 -6.54 0.09
C LEU A 122 0.96 -7.38 1.32
N GLU A 123 0.64 -8.66 1.37
CA GLU A 123 1.13 -9.58 2.41
C GLU A 123 2.31 -10.41 1.88
N TYR A 124 3.27 -10.71 2.76
CA TYR A 124 4.41 -11.58 2.44
C TYR A 124 3.94 -13.03 2.32
N GLU A 125 4.53 -13.81 1.41
CA GLU A 125 4.18 -15.24 1.20
C GLU A 125 4.38 -16.15 2.43
N GLU A 126 5.04 -15.69 3.49
CA GLU A 126 5.17 -16.44 4.75
C GLU A 126 3.83 -16.72 5.47
N MET A 127 2.73 -16.10 5.03
CA MET A 127 1.37 -16.45 5.46
C MET A 127 0.84 -17.62 4.60
N GLU A 128 0.82 -18.83 5.18
CA GLU A 128 0.37 -20.08 4.53
C GLU A 128 -0.93 -19.89 3.71
N GLY A 129 -0.83 -20.03 2.37
CA GLY A 129 -1.99 -20.13 1.48
C GLY A 129 -1.97 -19.26 0.22
N ILE A 130 -1.13 -18.22 0.17
CA ILE A 130 -1.03 -17.33 -1.00
C ILE A 130 0.10 -17.84 -1.89
N LYS A 131 -0.24 -18.69 -2.87
CA LYS A 131 0.73 -19.18 -3.86
C LYS A 131 0.61 -18.33 -5.14
N GLU A 132 1.72 -17.69 -5.53
CA GLU A 132 2.05 -17.10 -6.86
C GLU A 132 1.88 -15.59 -7.11
N TYR A 133 1.31 -14.79 -6.19
CA TYR A 133 0.91 -13.40 -6.51
C TYR A 133 1.27 -12.32 -5.48
N SER A 134 2.16 -12.56 -4.50
CA SER A 134 2.60 -11.44 -3.64
C SER A 134 3.33 -10.40 -4.49
N VAL A 135 2.75 -9.21 -4.60
CA VAL A 135 3.35 -8.10 -5.33
C VAL A 135 4.58 -7.59 -4.60
N ILE A 136 4.72 -7.87 -3.30
CA ILE A 136 5.95 -7.57 -2.54
C ILE A 136 7.09 -8.44 -3.03
N ASP A 137 6.91 -9.76 -3.06
CA ASP A 137 7.99 -10.68 -3.34
C ASP A 137 8.47 -10.48 -4.78
N LEU A 138 7.53 -10.27 -5.71
CA LEU A 138 7.86 -9.84 -7.07
C LEU A 138 8.61 -8.49 -7.09
N ARG A 139 8.13 -7.48 -6.36
CA ARG A 139 8.82 -6.17 -6.28
C ARG A 139 10.24 -6.36 -5.73
N GLU A 140 10.44 -7.14 -4.68
CA GLU A 140 11.73 -7.35 -4.05
C GLU A 140 12.69 -8.10 -4.98
N ASP A 141 12.22 -9.17 -5.63
CA ASP A 141 13.00 -9.95 -6.60
C ASP A 141 13.44 -9.11 -7.79
N TYR A 142 12.54 -8.31 -8.37
CA TYR A 142 12.88 -7.48 -9.53
C TYR A 142 13.61 -6.17 -9.16
N THR A 143 13.52 -5.71 -7.91
CA THR A 143 14.24 -4.50 -7.46
C THR A 143 15.66 -4.82 -7.00
N TYR A 144 15.86 -5.93 -6.29
CA TYR A 144 17.14 -6.28 -5.68
C TYR A 144 17.86 -7.44 -6.39
N GLY A 145 17.13 -8.24 -7.17
CA GLY A 145 17.72 -9.24 -8.05
C GLY A 145 18.41 -8.62 -9.25
N VAL A 146 19.09 -9.47 -10.02
CA VAL A 146 19.85 -9.07 -11.23
C VAL A 146 19.01 -9.17 -12.51
N GLN A 147 17.75 -9.59 -12.41
CA GLN A 147 16.86 -9.77 -13.56
C GLN A 147 16.26 -8.43 -13.99
N ILE A 148 16.59 -8.00 -15.22
CA ILE A 148 16.16 -6.72 -15.79
C ILE A 148 14.88 -6.83 -16.65
N SER A 149 14.21 -7.99 -16.64
CA SER A 149 13.00 -8.19 -17.44
C SER A 149 12.13 -9.29 -16.83
N VAL A 150 10.82 -9.08 -16.91
CA VAL A 150 9.81 -10.07 -16.55
C VAL A 150 9.56 -10.98 -17.75
N LYS A 151 9.75 -12.29 -17.59
CA LYS A 151 9.52 -13.28 -18.66
C LYS A 151 8.04 -13.55 -18.93
N ASP A 152 7.21 -13.38 -17.91
CA ASP A 152 5.78 -13.67 -17.97
C ASP A 152 4.96 -12.38 -18.18
N GLU A 153 4.64 -12.09 -19.43
CA GLU A 153 3.84 -10.92 -19.78
C GLU A 153 2.40 -10.99 -19.27
N ALA A 154 1.85 -12.20 -19.07
CA ALA A 154 0.49 -12.36 -18.56
C ALA A 154 0.38 -11.80 -17.15
N LYS A 155 1.41 -11.99 -16.32
CA LYS A 155 1.49 -11.41 -14.97
C LYS A 155 1.46 -9.88 -14.97
N ILE A 156 2.14 -9.21 -15.91
CA ILE A 156 2.08 -7.73 -16.03
C ILE A 156 0.66 -7.28 -16.36
N ASN A 157 -0.01 -7.98 -17.29
CA ASN A 157 -1.37 -7.63 -17.71
C ASN A 157 -2.39 -7.84 -16.58
N GLU A 158 -2.24 -8.92 -15.82
CA GLU A 158 -3.05 -9.20 -14.64
C GLU A 158 -2.83 -8.15 -13.54
N LEU A 159 -1.57 -7.85 -13.20
CA LEU A 159 -1.22 -6.81 -12.24
C LEU A 159 -1.84 -5.45 -12.63
N LYS A 160 -1.78 -5.10 -13.93
CA LYS A 160 -2.41 -3.89 -14.45
C LYS A 160 -3.92 -3.89 -14.24
N LYS A 161 -4.60 -5.00 -14.51
CA LYS A 161 -6.05 -5.14 -14.32
C LYS A 161 -6.44 -4.97 -12.86
N ILE A 162 -5.71 -5.63 -11.96
CA ILE A 162 -5.89 -5.54 -10.50
C ILE A 162 -5.67 -4.10 -10.02
N CYS A 163 -4.57 -3.45 -10.45
CA CYS A 163 -4.29 -2.07 -10.10
C CYS A 163 -5.39 -1.12 -10.59
N LYS A 164 -5.91 -1.32 -11.81
CA LYS A 164 -7.01 -0.52 -12.35
C LYS A 164 -8.28 -0.68 -11.51
N GLU A 165 -8.64 -1.91 -11.17
CA GLU A 165 -9.81 -2.22 -10.34
C GLU A 165 -9.70 -1.55 -8.96
N LEU A 166 -8.53 -1.66 -8.30
CA LEU A 166 -8.30 -1.04 -7.01
C LEU A 166 -8.30 0.49 -7.08
N VAL A 167 -7.72 1.10 -8.13
CA VAL A 167 -7.78 2.55 -8.34
C VAL A 167 -9.23 3.02 -8.45
N ASP A 168 -10.09 2.31 -9.17
CA ASP A 168 -11.50 2.68 -9.33
C ASP A 168 -12.26 2.57 -7.99
N ILE A 169 -12.09 1.48 -7.26
CA ILE A 169 -12.65 1.31 -5.91
C ILE A 169 -12.18 2.43 -4.97
N THR A 170 -10.90 2.78 -5.04
CA THR A 170 -10.32 3.81 -4.16
C THR A 170 -10.88 5.20 -4.48
N LYS A 171 -11.09 5.51 -5.77
CA LYS A 171 -11.80 6.74 -6.16
C LYS A 171 -13.19 6.79 -5.56
N GLU A 172 -13.95 5.69 -5.62
CA GLU A 172 -15.27 5.65 -5.00
C GLU A 172 -15.20 5.92 -3.50
N ILE A 173 -14.24 5.35 -2.77
CA ILE A 173 -14.08 5.58 -1.33
C ILE A 173 -13.73 7.04 -1.02
N ILE A 174 -12.91 7.69 -1.85
CA ILE A 174 -12.40 9.04 -1.59
C ILE A 174 -13.40 10.13 -1.96
N TYR A 175 -14.13 9.95 -3.07
CA TYR A 175 -15.04 10.96 -3.61
C TYR A 175 -16.50 10.77 -3.21
N LYS A 176 -16.84 9.66 -2.54
CA LYS A 176 -18.06 9.54 -1.73
C LYS A 176 -17.90 10.30 -0.40
#